data_AF-A0A3M6B568-F1
#
_entry.id   AF-A0A3M6B568-F1
#
_cell.length_a   1.000
_cell.length_b   1.000
_cell.length_c   1.000
_cell.angle_alpha   90.00
_cell.angle_beta   90.00
_cell.angle_gamma   90.00
#
_symmetry.space_group_name_H-M   'P 1'
#
loop_
_entity.id
_entity.type
_entity.pdbx_description
1 polymer ?
#
loop_
_entity_poly.entity_id
_entity_poly.type
_entity_poly.pdbx_seq_one_letter_code
_entity_poly.pdbx_strand_id
1 'polypeptide(L)' 'MPSMQWTEEQLPAIHSFAKKLLVQAFAGTGKTTTLVGYATHNSSVKMLYLCYNKAVEIAAKNRFPRNVTCKT' A
#
# COMPACT_ATOMS: atom_id res chain seq x y z
N MET A 1 -4.31 -13.78 15.04
CA MET A 1 -4.43 -12.56 14.22
C MET A 1 -5.45 -12.88 13.14
N PRO A 2 -6.59 -12.19 13.03
CA PRO A 2 -7.52 -12.47 11.93
C PRO A 2 -6.80 -12.23 10.59
N SER A 3 -6.99 -13.15 9.63
CA SER A 3 -6.52 -12.96 8.27
C SER A 3 -7.22 -11.75 7.68
N MET A 4 -6.45 -10.74 7.27
CA MET A 4 -6.98 -9.55 6.60
C MET A 4 -7.65 -9.98 5.30
N GLN A 5 -8.97 -9.77 5.20
CA GLN A 5 -9.74 -10.05 4.00
C GLN A 5 -9.82 -8.79 3.14
N TRP A 6 -9.24 -8.86 1.94
CA TRP A 6 -9.28 -7.78 0.95
C TRP A 6 -10.65 -7.74 0.25
N THR A 7 -11.13 -6.54 -0.07
CA THR A 7 -12.37 -6.41 -0.86
C THR A 7 -12.12 -6.69 -2.34
N GLU A 8 -13.20 -6.95 -3.09
CA GLU A 8 -13.13 -7.18 -4.54
C GLU A 8 -12.56 -5.97 -5.30
N GLU A 9 -12.72 -4.76 -4.77
CA GLU A 9 -12.17 -3.53 -5.35
C GLU A 9 -10.68 -3.33 -5.03
N GLN A 10 -10.19 -3.90 -3.91
CA GLN A 10 -8.79 -3.79 -3.51
C GLN A 10 -7.90 -4.82 -4.21
N LEU A 11 -8.43 -6.03 -4.44
CA LEU A 11 -7.69 -7.14 -5.03
C LEU A 11 -7.05 -6.82 -6.40
N PRO A 12 -7.73 -6.16 -7.36
CA PRO A 12 -7.14 -5.79 -8.64
C PRO A 12 -5.90 -4.89 -8.50
N ALA A 13 -5.91 -3.98 -7.52
CA ALA A 13 -4.75 -3.14 -7.25
C ALA A 13 -3.61 -3.93 -6.62
N ILE A 14 -3.91 -4.83 -5.68
CA ILE A 14 -2.91 -5.66 -4.97
C ILE A 14 -2.21 -6.64 -5.90
N HIS A 15 -2.93 -7.24 -6.85
CA HIS A 15 -2.41 -8.22 -7.80
C HIS A 15 -1.96 -7.61 -9.14
N SER A 16 -1.92 -6.28 -9.25
CA SER A 16 -1.57 -5.63 -10.51
C SER A 16 -0.09 -5.79 -10.85
N PHE A 17 0.19 -6.16 -12.10
CA PHE A 17 1.53 -6.10 -12.69
C PHE A 17 1.68 -4.95 -13.70
N ALA A 18 0.70 -4.04 -13.75
CA ALA A 18 0.72 -2.92 -14.69
C ALA A 18 1.89 -1.98 -14.39
N LYS A 19 2.57 -1.50 -15.44
CA LYS A 19 3.67 -0.53 -15.31
C LYS A 19 3.22 0.80 -14.68
N LYS A 20 1.95 1.19 -14.91
CA LYS A 20 1.31 2.35 -14.31
C LYS A 20 -0.11 1.97 -13.92
N LEU A 21 -0.49 2.28 -12.69
CA LEU A 21 -1.81 1.99 -12.13
C LEU A 21 -2.34 3.24 -11.44
N LEU A 22 -3.57 3.63 -11.77
CA LEU A 22 -4.32 4.65 -11.05
C LEU A 22 -5.35 3.95 -10.16
N VAL A 23 -5.27 4.18 -8.84
CA VAL A 23 -6.25 3.67 -7.88
C VAL A 23 -7.09 4.84 -7.37
N GLN A 24 -8.34 4.91 -7.80
CA GLN A 24 -9.29 5.89 -7.29
C GLN A 24 -9.87 5.40 -5.97
N ALA A 25 -9.74 6.21 -4.91
CA ALA A 25 -10.14 5.79 -3.58
C ALA A 25 -10.57 6.97 -2.70
N PHE A 26 -11.81 6.93 -2.25
CA PHE A 26 -12.42 7.96 -1.41
C PHE A 26 -11.84 7.98 0.01
N ALA A 27 -12.18 9.01 0.77
CA ALA A 27 -11.82 9.08 2.19
C ALA A 27 -12.34 7.82 2.92
N GLY A 28 -11.52 7.24 3.79
CA GLY A 28 -11.90 6.05 4.57
C GLY A 28 -11.86 4.70 3.82
N THR A 29 -11.66 4.64 2.49
CA THR A 29 -11.74 3.37 1.73
C THR A 29 -10.46 2.51 1.76
N GLY A 30 -9.56 2.75 2.70
CA GLY A 30 -8.40 1.88 2.90
C GLY A 30 -7.23 2.05 1.93
N LYS A 31 -7.08 3.19 1.23
CA LYS A 31 -5.94 3.52 0.33
C LYS A 31 -4.58 2.97 0.78
N THR A 32 -4.12 3.38 1.97
CA THR A 32 -2.83 2.96 2.50
C THR A 32 -2.82 1.47 2.82
N THR A 33 -3.95 0.90 3.26
CA THR A 33 -4.09 -0.53 3.53
C THR A 33 -3.95 -1.34 2.23
N THR A 34 -4.58 -0.90 1.13
CA THR A 34 -4.42 -1.51 -0.20
C THR A 34 -2.95 -1.50 -0.64
N LEU A 35 -2.24 -0.38 -0.47
CA LEU A 35 -0.81 -0.28 -0.82
C LEU A 35 0.08 -1.16 0.07
N VAL A 36 -0.26 -1.33 1.36
CA VAL A 36 0.41 -2.30 2.24
C VAL A 36 0.19 -3.72 1.75
N GLY A 37 -1.03 -4.06 1.31
CA GLY A 37 -1.36 -5.34 0.70
C GLY A 37 -0.53 -5.60 -0.55
N TYR A 38 -0.44 -4.62 -1.45
CA TYR A 38 0.39 -4.68 -2.66
C TYR A 38 1.86 -4.94 -2.31
N ALA A 39 2.42 -4.19 -1.37
CA ALA A 39 3.82 -4.34 -0.96
C ALA A 39 4.11 -5.68 -0.28
N THR A 40 3.13 -6.22 0.46
CA THR A 40 3.23 -7.53 1.12
C THR A 40 3.17 -8.67 0.10
N HIS A 41 2.25 -8.59 -0.87
CA HIS A 41 2.16 -9.55 -1.97
C HIS A 41 3.46 -9.60 -2.79
N ASN A 42 4.13 -8.46 -2.93
CA ASN A 42 5.38 -8.30 -3.66
C ASN A 42 6.59 -8.12 -2.72
N SER A 43 6.67 -8.94 -1.66
CA SER A 43 7.67 -8.81 -0.57
C SER A 43 9.14 -8.88 -1.01
N SER A 44 9.43 -9.48 -2.17
CA SER A 44 10.77 -9.55 -2.76
C SER A 44 11.20 -8.28 -3.50
N VAL A 45 10.27 -7.38 -3.79
CA VAL A 45 10.50 -6.16 -4.57
C VAL A 45 10.78 -4.98 -3.65
N LYS A 46 11.89 -4.27 -3.87
CA LYS A 46 12.18 -3.02 -3.17
C LYS A 46 11.29 -1.90 -3.71
N MET A 47 10.60 -1.20 -2.84
CA MET A 47 9.64 -0.16 -3.21
C MET A 47 9.91 1.17 -2.49
N LEU A 48 9.49 2.26 -3.12
CA LEU A 48 9.46 3.61 -2.56
C LEU A 48 8.00 4.06 -2.42
N TYR A 49 7.58 4.36 -1.20
CA TYR A 49 6.29 4.98 -0.91
C TYR A 49 6.51 6.49 -0.67
N LEU A 50 5.93 7.32 -1.54
CA LEU A 50 5.94 8.77 -1.42
C LEU A 50 4.60 9.27 -0.87
N CYS A 51 4.66 10.23 0.06
CA CYS A 51 3.48 10.80 0.68
C CYS A 51 3.65 12.30 0.94
N TYR A 52 2.54 13.02 1.12
CA TYR A 52 2.58 14.48 1.09
C TYR A 52 3.25 15.14 2.30
N ASN A 53 3.22 14.51 3.47
CA ASN A 53 3.69 15.13 4.70
C ASN A 53 4.30 14.14 5.69
N LYS A 54 5.06 14.68 6.66
CA LYS A 54 5.86 13.88 7.59
C LYS A 54 5.02 13.00 8.51
N ALA A 55 3.83 13.47 8.89
CA ALA A 55 2.91 12.69 9.72
C ALA A 55 2.46 11.41 9.00
N VAL A 56 2.14 11.50 7.70
CA VAL A 56 1.79 10.33 6.87
C VAL A 56 3.00 9.41 6.68
N GLU A 57 4.21 9.96 6.48
CA GLU A 57 5.43 9.14 6.35
C GLU A 57 5.66 8.31 7.62
N ILE A 58 5.57 8.92 8.80
CA ILE A 58 5.78 8.25 10.09
C ILE A 58 4.71 7.16 10.29
N ALA A 59 3.44 7.45 10.01
CA ALA A 59 2.37 6.47 10.10
C ALA A 59 2.56 5.30 9.12
N ALA A 60 3.06 5.57 7.91
CA ALA A 60 3.33 4.56 6.89
C ALA A 60 4.48 3.63 7.30
N LYS A 61 5.57 4.15 7.89
CA LYS A 61 6.71 3.33 8.36
C LYS A 61 6.32 2.23 9.34
N ASN A 62 5.29 2.47 10.16
CA ASN A 62 4.79 1.49 11.13
C ASN A 62 3.87 0.43 10.49
N ARG A 63 3.45 0.62 9.23
CA ARG A 63 2.44 -0.21 8.56
C ARG A 63 3.00 -1.00 7.38
N PHE A 64 3.94 -0.42 6.64
CA PHE A 64 4.49 -1.07 5.45
C PHE A 64 5.53 -2.14 5.81
N PRO A 65 5.64 -3.22 5.00
CA PRO A 65 6.67 -4.23 5.18
C PRO A 65 8.08 -3.68 4.90
N ARG A 66 9.10 -4.42 5.35
CA ARG A 66 10.52 -4.00 5.33
C ARG A 66 11.07 -3.70 3.93
N ASN A 67 10.42 -4.21 2.87
CA ASN A 67 10.81 -3.96 1.49
C ASN A 67 10.41 -2.55 0.99
N VAL A 68 9.70 -1.75 1.78
CA VAL A 68 9.26 -0.41 1.40
C VAL A 68 9.99 0.67 2.18
N THR A 69 10.59 1.62 1.45
CA THR A 69 11.10 2.86 2.02
C THR A 69 10.00 3.92 1.95
N CYS A 70 9.58 4.47 3.09
CA CYS A 70 8.59 5.54 3.15
C CYS A 70 9.29 6.91 3.22
N LYS A 71 8.89 7.85 2.36
CA LYS A 71 9.42 9.22 2.31
C LYS A 71 8.30 10.23 2.05
N THR A 72 8.52 11.45 2.52
CA THR A 72 7.86 12.64 1.99
C THR A 72 8.53 13.09 0.70
#